data_AF-A0A958XCQ7-F1
#
_entry.id   AF-A0A958XCQ7-F1
#
_cell.length_a   1.000
_cell.length_b   1.000
_cell.length_c   1.000
_cell.angle_alpha   90.00
_cell.angle_beta   90.00
_cell.angle_gamma   90.00
#
_symmetry.space_group_name_H-M   'P 1'
#
loop_
_entity.id
_entity.type
_entity.pdbx_description
1 polymer ?
#
loop_
_entity_poly.entity_id
_entity_poly.type
_entity_poly.pdbx_seq_one_letter_code
_entity_poly.pdbx_strand_id
1 'polypeptide(L)'
;VVYEDKEDGSEPVKNVTIIRTSSDGKDVSWDQGHFEWNNMSLHRDPCKVFIGVGTSVVDQGLKVDYTVDETPARTFGVQPGDIITALDGIRVGTHNELVAERDKHRQGEAFRLTILRDGREMNIDARFRECTEAEKEQAQQMRLERFEEMKVRMENMQKHLEEIAFIQGGERPILGVYENEDINVQGMAIRSVIQGKGAEAAGMKAGDIVIGVNGTTVTGAGTLRNALTEFKPGDNVNVIYVRDGKTIKTNLVLSAGNGIVNFTVERDPCAVFIGVYTTEHSVGESRQGVRVTGIVDDTPAKQSGVQPGDIIMELDGQPVTSSTSLRFERDKHQPGESFSLSILRDGQPMTIEATFKSCPKTEVAPLNEVVEVDPEETQVDPRQTNQLQIESLMAYPNPSTGPVNVRFEAEAVPTTVRMLDITGKAVYQKVLNNFNGLFSEQINLFGNKPGTFILQVQQGEKVFSRRIVLMAGA
;
A
#
# COMPACT_ATOMS: atom_id res chain seq x y z
N VAL A 1 -42.63 -15.86 3.41
CA VAL A 1 -42.07 -17.01 2.67
C VAL A 1 -43.21 -17.67 1.94
N VAL A 2 -43.20 -17.62 0.60
CA VAL A 2 -44.13 -18.39 -0.23
C VAL A 2 -43.29 -19.37 -1.02
N TYR A 3 -43.73 -20.62 -1.10
CA TYR A 3 -43.06 -21.70 -1.81
C TYR A 3 -43.70 -21.84 -3.19
N GLU A 4 -42.91 -21.81 -4.26
CA GLU A 4 -43.33 -22.22 -5.59
C GLU A 4 -42.58 -23.48 -5.98
N ASP A 5 -43.33 -24.55 -6.25
CA ASP A 5 -42.81 -25.77 -6.84
C ASP A 5 -42.61 -25.56 -8.35
N LYS A 6 -41.49 -26.04 -8.89
CA LYS A 6 -41.25 -26.06 -10.33
C LYS A 6 -41.75 -27.37 -10.93
N GLU A 7 -42.53 -27.28 -12.02
CA GLU A 7 -43.16 -28.43 -12.69
C GLU A 7 -42.18 -29.37 -13.42
N ASP A 8 -40.88 -29.07 -13.48
CA ASP A 8 -39.91 -29.85 -14.26
C ASP A 8 -39.18 -30.95 -13.47
N GLY A 9 -39.51 -31.15 -12.20
CA GLY A 9 -38.94 -32.21 -11.36
C GLY A 9 -37.48 -32.00 -10.94
N SER A 10 -36.92 -30.81 -11.14
CA SER A 10 -35.66 -30.40 -10.53
C SER A 10 -35.84 -30.00 -9.06
N GLU A 11 -34.80 -30.15 -8.23
CA GLU A 11 -34.88 -29.81 -6.79
C GLU A 11 -35.28 -28.33 -6.62
N PRO A 12 -36.22 -28.01 -5.70
CA PRO A 12 -36.72 -26.65 -5.53
C PRO A 12 -35.60 -25.73 -5.02
N VAL A 13 -35.32 -24.68 -5.80
CA VAL A 13 -34.36 -23.65 -5.42
C VAL A 13 -34.97 -22.81 -4.29
N LYS A 14 -34.37 -22.89 -3.10
CA LYS A 14 -34.79 -22.09 -1.92
C LYS A 14 -34.47 -20.61 -2.14
N ASN A 15 -35.41 -19.87 -2.72
CA ASN A 15 -35.33 -18.41 -2.77
C ASN A 15 -35.96 -17.82 -1.50
N VAL A 16 -35.12 -17.31 -0.60
CA VAL A 16 -35.59 -16.58 0.59
C VAL A 16 -35.70 -15.09 0.24
N THR A 17 -36.91 -14.63 -0.06
CA THR A 17 -37.19 -13.20 -0.20
C THR A 17 -37.44 -12.58 1.18
N ILE A 18 -36.48 -11.80 1.69
CA ILE A 18 -36.66 -10.97 2.89
C ILE A 18 -37.25 -9.63 2.44
N ILE A 19 -38.51 -9.39 2.79
CA ILE A 19 -39.14 -8.08 2.58
C ILE A 19 -38.83 -7.24 3.83
N ARG A 20 -38.00 -6.20 3.68
CA ARG A 20 -37.88 -5.13 4.69
C ARG A 20 -38.80 -4.00 4.30
N THR A 21 -39.86 -3.81 5.06
CA THR A 21 -40.68 -2.60 5.02
C THR A 21 -39.97 -1.48 5.77
N SER A 22 -39.80 -0.33 5.12
CA SER A 22 -39.52 0.92 5.81
C SER A 22 -40.74 1.33 6.64
N SER A 23 -40.51 1.98 7.79
CA SER A 23 -41.56 2.41 8.75
C SER A 23 -42.56 3.43 8.18
N ASP A 24 -42.39 3.88 6.94
CA ASP A 24 -43.24 4.81 6.22
C ASP A 24 -44.01 4.18 5.04
N GLY A 25 -43.94 2.85 4.86
CA GLY A 25 -44.86 2.09 4.01
C GLY A 25 -44.78 2.37 2.50
N LYS A 26 -43.66 2.91 2.00
CA LYS A 26 -43.44 3.09 0.56
C LYS A 26 -42.52 2.00 0.02
N ASP A 27 -43.02 1.29 -0.99
CA ASP A 27 -42.26 0.29 -1.75
C ASP A 27 -41.09 0.95 -2.46
N VAL A 28 -39.88 0.46 -2.18
CA VAL A 28 -38.67 0.90 -2.87
C VAL A 28 -38.34 -0.17 -3.93
N SER A 29 -38.70 0.11 -5.18
CA SER A 29 -38.23 -0.64 -6.34
C SER A 29 -36.76 -0.32 -6.57
N TRP A 30 -35.89 -1.32 -6.45
CA TRP A 30 -34.53 -1.24 -6.96
C TRP A 30 -34.32 -2.28 -8.06
N ASP A 31 -33.76 -1.76 -9.14
CA ASP A 31 -33.20 -2.45 -10.29
C ASP A 31 -32.32 -3.64 -9.85
N GLN A 32 -32.22 -4.64 -10.73
CA GLN A 32 -31.57 -5.94 -10.51
C GLN A 32 -30.08 -5.83 -10.15
N GLY A 33 -29.78 -5.39 -8.93
CA GLY A 33 -28.49 -5.51 -8.30
C GLY A 33 -28.37 -6.91 -7.73
N HIS A 34 -27.67 -7.78 -8.45
CA HIS A 34 -27.02 -8.93 -7.85
C HIS A 34 -26.32 -8.45 -6.57
N PHE A 35 -26.80 -8.89 -5.41
CA PHE A 35 -26.04 -8.76 -4.17
C PHE A 35 -24.89 -9.76 -4.28
N GLU A 36 -23.87 -9.38 -5.03
CA GLU A 36 -22.64 -10.14 -5.10
C GLU A 36 -22.04 -10.16 -3.70
N TRP A 37 -21.89 -11.37 -3.16
CA TRP A 37 -21.14 -11.70 -1.95
C TRP A 37 -19.63 -11.39 -2.06
N ASN A 38 -19.25 -10.42 -2.89
CA ASN A 38 -17.87 -10.12 -3.29
C ASN A 38 -17.09 -9.28 -2.27
N ASN A 39 -17.66 -8.98 -1.09
CA ASN A 39 -16.95 -8.27 -0.02
C ASN A 39 -16.77 -9.10 1.27
N MET A 40 -16.71 -10.43 1.15
CA MET A 40 -16.20 -11.31 2.19
C MET A 40 -15.11 -12.21 1.62
N SER A 41 -13.87 -11.72 1.63
CA SER A 41 -12.64 -12.51 1.39
C SER A 41 -12.41 -13.62 2.43
N LEU A 42 -13.45 -14.07 3.16
CA LEU A 42 -13.35 -14.99 4.28
C LEU A 42 -14.01 -16.36 4.07
N HIS A 43 -14.79 -16.62 3.01
CA HIS A 43 -15.40 -17.96 2.83
C HIS A 43 -15.42 -18.43 1.37
N ARG A 44 -14.23 -18.71 0.80
CA ARG A 44 -14.10 -19.59 -0.38
C ARG A 44 -13.77 -21.04 -0.02
N ASP A 45 -13.29 -21.30 1.18
CA ASP A 45 -13.01 -22.67 1.64
C ASP A 45 -14.24 -23.16 2.44
N PRO A 46 -15.06 -24.10 1.91
CA PRO A 46 -16.27 -24.61 2.57
C PRO A 46 -15.94 -25.35 3.87
N CYS A 47 -14.67 -25.74 4.02
CA CYS A 47 -14.11 -26.40 5.17
C CYS A 47 -13.47 -25.40 6.18
N LYS A 48 -13.56 -24.09 5.96
CA LYS A 48 -13.10 -23.11 6.96
C LYS A 48 -14.11 -23.03 8.11
N VAL A 49 -13.62 -23.10 9.35
CA VAL A 49 -14.46 -22.97 10.55
C VAL A 49 -15.10 -21.59 10.63
N PHE A 50 -16.38 -21.56 10.98
CA PHE A 50 -17.15 -20.33 11.07
C PHE A 50 -18.05 -20.33 12.30
N ILE A 51 -18.00 -19.25 13.09
CA ILE A 51 -18.83 -19.09 14.28
C ILE A 51 -20.26 -18.70 13.89
N GLY A 52 -20.43 -17.81 12.90
CA GLY A 52 -21.77 -17.39 12.44
C GLY A 52 -22.32 -16.09 13.02
N VAL A 53 -21.45 -15.15 13.38
CA VAL A 53 -21.83 -13.85 13.91
C VAL A 53 -21.37 -12.72 12.99
N GLY A 54 -22.24 -11.71 12.83
CA GLY A 54 -21.84 -10.36 12.42
C GLY A 54 -21.66 -9.50 13.67
N THR A 55 -20.53 -8.78 13.75
CA THR A 55 -20.13 -8.08 14.98
C THR A 55 -19.68 -6.65 14.74
N SER A 56 -20.00 -5.77 15.68
CA SER A 56 -19.45 -4.41 15.80
C SER A 56 -18.59 -4.31 17.06
N VAL A 57 -17.53 -3.51 17.00
CA VAL A 57 -16.63 -3.26 18.15
C VAL A 57 -17.31 -2.31 19.14
N VAL A 58 -17.27 -2.66 20.43
CA VAL A 58 -17.71 -1.83 21.56
C VAL A 58 -16.69 -1.90 22.69
N ASP A 59 -16.74 -0.98 23.66
CA ASP A 59 -15.74 -0.88 24.74
C ASP A 59 -15.52 -2.18 25.53
N GLN A 60 -16.57 -2.99 25.67
CA GLN A 60 -16.54 -4.23 26.44
C GLN A 60 -16.18 -5.48 25.61
N GLY A 61 -16.12 -5.38 24.27
CA GLY A 61 -15.85 -6.52 23.39
C GLY A 61 -16.50 -6.38 22.00
N LEU A 62 -16.95 -7.49 21.44
CA LEU A 62 -17.61 -7.54 20.13
C LEU A 62 -19.11 -7.74 20.28
N LYS A 63 -19.88 -6.68 20.06
CA LYS A 63 -21.35 -6.75 20.07
C LYS A 63 -21.83 -7.53 18.85
N VAL A 64 -22.65 -8.54 19.05
CA VAL A 64 -23.29 -9.33 18.00
C VAL A 64 -24.44 -8.49 17.43
N ASP A 65 -24.34 -8.12 16.16
CA ASP A 65 -25.39 -7.38 15.46
C ASP A 65 -26.41 -8.35 14.84
N TYR A 66 -25.95 -9.50 14.36
CA TYR A 66 -26.79 -10.56 13.82
C TYR A 66 -26.08 -11.92 13.90
N THR A 67 -26.89 -12.98 13.83
CA THR A 67 -26.43 -14.36 13.71
C THR A 67 -26.88 -14.93 12.36
N VAL A 68 -26.05 -15.78 11.77
CA VAL A 68 -26.36 -16.46 10.50
C VAL A 68 -27.05 -17.79 10.79
N ASP A 69 -28.12 -18.12 10.06
CA ASP A 69 -28.79 -19.42 10.19
C ASP A 69 -27.84 -20.59 9.88
N GLU A 70 -28.13 -21.76 10.45
CA GLU A 70 -27.35 -22.99 10.23
C GLU A 70 -25.85 -22.89 10.62
N THR A 71 -25.53 -21.97 11.54
CA THR A 71 -24.18 -21.80 12.10
C THR A 71 -24.15 -22.07 13.61
N PRO A 72 -22.96 -22.37 14.19
CA PRO A 72 -22.83 -22.60 15.63
C PRO A 72 -23.41 -21.48 16.49
N ALA A 73 -23.22 -20.20 16.13
CA ALA A 73 -23.76 -19.07 16.88
C ALA A 73 -25.28 -19.16 17.03
N ARG A 74 -25.99 -19.39 15.91
CA ARG A 74 -27.45 -19.53 15.91
C ARG A 74 -27.88 -20.79 16.66
N THR A 75 -27.22 -21.92 16.40
CA THR A 75 -27.56 -23.24 16.97
C THR A 75 -27.37 -23.30 18.49
N PHE A 76 -26.28 -22.72 18.99
CA PHE A 76 -25.92 -22.76 20.42
C PHE A 76 -26.41 -21.52 21.19
N GLY A 77 -27.23 -20.67 20.56
CA GLY A 77 -28.02 -19.67 21.25
C GLY A 77 -27.31 -18.34 21.52
N VAL A 78 -26.33 -17.96 20.69
CA VAL A 78 -25.86 -16.57 20.59
C VAL A 78 -27.01 -15.71 20.01
N GLN A 79 -27.19 -14.52 20.53
CA GLN A 79 -28.29 -13.62 20.18
C GLN A 79 -27.76 -12.24 19.77
N PRO A 80 -28.47 -11.53 18.87
CA PRO A 80 -28.21 -10.11 18.65
C PRO A 80 -28.28 -9.33 19.97
N GLY A 81 -27.28 -8.49 20.22
CA GLY A 81 -27.12 -7.74 21.47
C GLY A 81 -26.14 -8.36 22.47
N ASP A 82 -25.78 -9.65 22.33
CA ASP A 82 -24.70 -10.24 23.11
C ASP A 82 -23.37 -9.54 22.84
N ILE A 83 -22.50 -9.43 23.84
CA ILE A 83 -21.12 -8.93 23.65
C ILE A 83 -20.16 -10.08 23.86
N ILE A 84 -19.49 -10.53 22.80
CA ILE A 84 -18.44 -11.54 22.88
C ILE A 84 -17.21 -10.90 23.50
N THR A 85 -16.69 -11.52 24.56
CA THR A 85 -15.54 -11.02 25.32
C THR A 85 -14.35 -11.95 25.29
N ALA A 86 -14.57 -13.26 25.08
CA ALA A 86 -13.51 -14.25 24.92
C ALA A 86 -13.93 -15.42 24.03
N LEU A 87 -12.94 -16.06 23.41
CA LEU A 87 -13.05 -17.36 22.76
C LEU A 87 -12.05 -18.31 23.44
N ASP A 88 -12.54 -19.43 23.97
CA ASP A 88 -11.76 -20.42 24.73
C ASP A 88 -10.92 -19.82 25.87
N GLY A 89 -11.49 -18.78 26.52
CA GLY A 89 -10.84 -18.06 27.62
C GLY A 89 -9.80 -17.02 27.18
N ILE A 90 -9.53 -16.89 25.88
CA ILE A 90 -8.68 -15.84 25.33
C ILE A 90 -9.55 -14.63 25.02
N ARG A 91 -9.22 -13.49 25.63
CA ARG A 91 -9.96 -12.24 25.45
C ARG A 91 -9.90 -11.78 23.99
N VAL A 92 -11.05 -11.40 23.45
CA VAL A 92 -11.19 -10.86 22.09
C VAL A 92 -11.94 -9.54 22.14
N GLY A 93 -11.32 -8.47 21.65
CA GLY A 93 -11.91 -7.13 21.56
C GLY A 93 -12.14 -6.65 20.13
N THR A 94 -11.45 -7.26 19.15
CA THR A 94 -11.55 -6.87 17.74
C THR A 94 -11.92 -8.04 16.84
N HIS A 95 -12.49 -7.72 15.67
CA HIS A 95 -12.85 -8.73 14.67
C HIS A 95 -11.63 -9.59 14.27
N ASN A 96 -10.45 -8.98 14.14
CA ASN A 96 -9.22 -9.67 13.76
C ASN A 96 -8.75 -10.65 14.84
N GLU A 97 -8.87 -10.30 16.12
CA GLU A 97 -8.54 -11.19 17.24
C GLU A 97 -9.47 -12.39 17.28
N LEU A 98 -10.79 -12.16 17.17
CA LEU A 98 -11.77 -13.25 17.11
C LEU A 98 -11.53 -14.18 15.91
N VAL A 99 -11.20 -13.62 14.74
CA VAL A 99 -10.84 -14.39 13.54
C VAL A 99 -9.55 -15.18 13.75
N ALA A 100 -8.52 -14.58 14.34
CA ALA A 100 -7.24 -15.24 14.57
C ALA A 100 -7.34 -16.40 15.56
N GLU A 101 -8.11 -16.23 16.64
CA GLU A 101 -8.35 -17.30 17.60
C GLU A 101 -9.22 -18.42 16.99
N ARG A 102 -10.30 -18.07 16.29
CA ARG A 102 -11.15 -19.03 15.56
C ARG A 102 -10.34 -19.87 14.57
N ASP A 103 -9.45 -19.26 13.80
CA ASP A 103 -8.70 -19.95 12.72
C ASP A 103 -7.68 -20.96 13.24
N LYS A 104 -7.46 -21.04 14.56
CA LYS A 104 -6.68 -22.12 15.20
C LYS A 104 -7.46 -23.43 15.30
N HIS A 105 -8.78 -23.38 15.19
CA HIS A 105 -9.65 -24.53 15.34
C HIS A 105 -9.91 -25.27 14.04
N ARG A 106 -10.31 -26.52 14.19
CA ARG A 106 -10.78 -27.37 13.10
C ARG A 106 -12.28 -27.58 13.19
N GLN A 107 -12.85 -28.00 12.07
CA GLN A 107 -14.24 -28.40 12.01
C GLN A 107 -14.54 -29.51 13.01
N GLY A 108 -15.76 -29.51 13.54
CA GLY A 108 -16.16 -30.48 14.56
C GLY A 108 -15.51 -30.24 15.92
N GLU A 109 -14.54 -29.35 16.08
CA GLU A 109 -13.97 -29.04 17.39
C GLU A 109 -14.96 -28.25 18.24
N ALA A 110 -14.95 -28.54 19.55
CA ALA A 110 -15.69 -27.76 20.52
C ALA A 110 -14.95 -26.46 20.81
N PHE A 111 -15.70 -25.40 21.08
CA PHE A 111 -15.19 -24.11 21.51
C PHE A 111 -16.14 -23.48 22.52
N ARG A 112 -15.63 -22.58 23.35
CA ARG A 112 -16.40 -21.83 24.34
C ARG A 112 -16.36 -20.34 24.03
N LEU A 113 -17.52 -19.74 23.84
CA LEU A 113 -17.65 -18.29 23.83
C LEU A 113 -17.99 -17.77 25.21
N THR A 114 -17.22 -16.81 25.71
CA THR A 114 -17.62 -16.01 26.87
C THR A 114 -18.29 -14.75 26.35
N ILE A 115 -19.55 -14.55 26.73
CA ILE A 115 -20.37 -13.42 26.31
C ILE A 115 -20.92 -12.65 27.50
N LEU A 116 -21.28 -11.39 27.29
CA LEU A 116 -22.15 -10.62 28.17
C LEU A 116 -23.55 -10.54 27.56
N ARG A 117 -24.56 -10.97 28.31
CA ARG A 117 -25.97 -10.81 27.97
C ARG A 117 -26.67 -10.08 29.12
N ASP A 118 -27.32 -8.97 28.82
CA ASP A 118 -27.96 -8.11 29.82
C ASP A 118 -27.01 -7.73 30.99
N GLY A 119 -25.74 -7.52 30.67
CA GLY A 119 -24.68 -7.18 31.64
C GLY A 119 -24.17 -8.34 32.50
N ARG A 120 -24.65 -9.57 32.28
CA ARG A 120 -24.19 -10.77 32.99
C ARG A 120 -23.28 -11.61 32.09
N GLU A 121 -22.16 -12.03 32.64
CA GLU A 121 -21.25 -12.95 31.96
C GLU A 121 -21.83 -14.37 31.92
N MET A 122 -21.75 -14.99 30.75
CA MET A 122 -22.16 -16.36 30.53
C MET A 122 -21.26 -17.04 29.50
N ASN A 123 -21.16 -18.36 29.59
CA ASN A 123 -20.41 -19.19 28.65
C ASN A 123 -21.37 -19.96 27.75
N ILE A 124 -21.09 -19.94 26.45
CA ILE A 124 -21.77 -20.75 25.44
C ILE A 124 -20.77 -21.79 24.95
N ASP A 125 -21.00 -23.04 25.34
CA ASP A 125 -20.27 -24.20 24.82
C ASP A 125 -20.89 -24.61 23.49
N ALA A 126 -20.09 -24.55 22.43
CA ALA A 126 -20.49 -24.78 21.05
C ALA A 126 -19.53 -25.73 20.34
N ARG A 127 -19.87 -26.09 19.10
CA ARG A 127 -19.04 -26.91 18.23
C ARG A 127 -19.05 -26.38 16.82
N PHE A 128 -17.90 -26.33 16.16
CA PHE A 128 -17.82 -25.99 14.75
C PHE A 128 -18.50 -27.07 13.89
N ARG A 129 -19.16 -26.65 12.80
CA ARG A 129 -19.76 -27.58 11.85
C ARG A 129 -18.69 -28.51 11.27
N GLU A 130 -19.01 -29.79 11.11
CA GLU A 130 -18.19 -30.71 10.34
C GLU A 130 -18.32 -30.43 8.84
N CYS A 131 -17.22 -30.44 8.10
CA CYS A 131 -17.26 -30.39 6.63
C CYS A 131 -17.52 -31.80 6.10
N THR A 132 -18.48 -31.89 5.18
CA THR A 132 -18.83 -33.14 4.52
C THR A 132 -17.70 -33.62 3.61
N GLU A 133 -17.70 -34.91 3.24
CA GLU A 133 -16.70 -35.44 2.31
C GLU A 133 -16.73 -34.74 0.94
N ALA A 134 -17.93 -34.40 0.43
CA ALA A 134 -18.08 -33.63 -0.80
C ALA A 134 -17.45 -32.23 -0.70
N GLU A 135 -17.64 -31.53 0.42
CA GLU A 135 -17.03 -30.21 0.64
C GLU A 135 -15.50 -30.31 0.83
N LYS A 136 -14.99 -31.41 1.40
CA LYS A 136 -13.55 -31.69 1.49
C LYS A 136 -12.93 -31.90 0.11
N GLU A 137 -13.58 -32.66 -0.76
CA GLU A 137 -13.15 -32.85 -2.16
C GLU A 137 -13.13 -31.51 -2.91
N GLN A 138 -14.19 -30.71 -2.76
CA GLN A 138 -14.26 -29.38 -3.36
C GLN A 138 -13.14 -28.47 -2.85
N ALA A 139 -12.87 -28.46 -1.53
CA ALA A 139 -11.77 -27.70 -0.95
C ALA A 139 -10.40 -28.15 -1.46
N GLN A 140 -10.20 -29.45 -1.71
CA GLN A 140 -8.98 -29.97 -2.33
C GLN A 140 -8.82 -29.52 -3.78
N GLN A 141 -9.89 -29.58 -4.58
CA GLN A 141 -9.87 -29.09 -5.96
C GLN A 141 -9.52 -27.60 -6.02
N MET A 142 -10.16 -26.77 -5.19
CA MET A 142 -9.84 -25.34 -5.13
C MET A 142 -8.40 -25.05 -4.69
N ARG A 143 -7.80 -25.90 -3.84
CA ARG A 143 -6.38 -25.78 -3.48
C ARG A 143 -5.46 -26.13 -4.64
N LEU A 144 -5.79 -27.16 -5.42
CA LEU A 144 -5.05 -27.56 -6.62
C LEU A 144 -5.13 -26.47 -7.70
N GLU A 145 -6.33 -25.93 -7.95
CA GLU A 145 -6.53 -24.83 -8.89
C GLU A 145 -5.73 -23.59 -8.48
N ARG A 146 -5.81 -23.17 -7.20
CA ARG A 146 -4.99 -22.06 -6.69
C ARG A 146 -3.50 -22.32 -6.78
N PHE A 147 -3.07 -23.55 -6.56
CA PHE A 147 -1.66 -23.93 -6.70
C PHE A 147 -1.22 -23.80 -8.16
N GLU A 148 -2.04 -24.23 -9.11
CA GLU A 148 -1.73 -24.09 -10.54
C GLU A 148 -1.77 -22.62 -10.99
N GLU A 149 -2.74 -21.83 -10.54
CA GLU A 149 -2.78 -20.37 -10.76
C GLU A 149 -1.52 -19.69 -10.21
N MET A 150 -1.12 -20.06 -8.99
CA MET A 150 0.08 -19.55 -8.35
C MET A 150 1.34 -19.97 -9.11
N LYS A 151 1.40 -21.21 -9.58
CA LYS A 151 2.50 -21.74 -10.39
C LYS A 151 2.61 -20.98 -11.70
N VAL A 152 1.51 -20.76 -12.42
CA VAL A 152 1.49 -19.94 -13.65
C VAL A 152 1.92 -18.50 -13.34
N ARG A 153 1.49 -17.93 -12.22
CA ARG A 153 1.93 -16.60 -11.78
C ARG A 153 3.42 -16.57 -11.44
N MET A 154 3.94 -17.61 -10.80
CA MET A 154 5.36 -17.77 -10.49
C MET A 154 6.19 -17.97 -11.74
N GLU A 155 5.72 -18.73 -12.73
CA GLU A 155 6.35 -18.88 -14.04
C GLU A 155 6.39 -17.55 -14.81
N ASN A 156 5.29 -16.78 -14.79
CA ASN A 156 5.26 -15.44 -15.37
C ASN A 156 6.19 -14.47 -14.63
N MET A 157 6.27 -14.56 -13.30
CA MET A 157 7.19 -13.78 -12.48
C MET A 157 8.64 -14.19 -12.71
N GLN A 158 8.93 -15.48 -12.88
CA GLN A 158 10.24 -16.03 -13.22
C GLN A 158 10.68 -15.51 -14.59
N LYS A 159 9.79 -15.52 -15.59
CA LYS A 159 10.04 -14.95 -16.90
C LYS A 159 10.34 -13.45 -16.82
N HIS A 160 9.61 -12.72 -15.96
CA HIS A 160 9.88 -11.31 -15.70
C HIS A 160 11.18 -11.09 -14.91
N LEU A 161 11.56 -12.02 -14.03
CA LEU A 161 12.81 -12.01 -13.30
C LEU A 161 14.00 -12.37 -14.20
N GLU A 162 13.82 -13.19 -15.23
CA GLU A 162 14.82 -13.44 -16.28
C GLU A 162 14.99 -12.21 -17.19
N GLU A 163 13.90 -11.51 -17.51
CA GLU A 163 13.96 -10.16 -18.13
C GLU A 163 14.68 -9.14 -17.24
N ILE A 164 14.60 -9.30 -15.90
CA ILE A 164 15.33 -8.50 -14.90
C ILE A 164 16.79 -8.97 -14.73
N ALA A 165 17.09 -10.25 -14.83
CA ALA A 165 18.45 -10.78 -14.70
C ALA A 165 19.34 -10.40 -15.90
N PHE A 166 18.75 -10.26 -17.09
CA PHE A 166 19.42 -9.65 -18.25
C PHE A 166 19.78 -8.15 -18.03
N ILE A 167 19.30 -7.51 -16.95
CA ILE A 167 19.50 -6.07 -16.65
C ILE A 167 20.83 -5.77 -15.98
N GLN A 168 21.50 -6.72 -15.34
CA GLN A 168 22.64 -6.39 -14.48
C GLN A 168 23.95 -6.00 -15.21
N GLY A 169 23.93 -5.66 -16.50
CA GLY A 169 25.13 -5.15 -17.15
C GLY A 169 25.04 -4.51 -18.54
N GLY A 170 23.85 -4.29 -19.12
CA GLY A 170 23.71 -3.75 -20.47
C GLY A 170 22.98 -2.41 -20.54
N GLU A 171 23.58 -1.42 -21.19
CA GLU A 171 22.88 -0.20 -21.61
C GLU A 171 21.68 -0.56 -22.51
N ARG A 172 20.47 -0.17 -22.12
CA ARG A 172 19.25 -0.45 -22.87
C ARG A 172 18.91 0.66 -23.85
N PRO A 173 18.26 0.36 -24.99
CA PRO A 173 17.70 1.38 -25.86
C PRO A 173 16.55 2.12 -25.17
N ILE A 174 16.61 3.45 -25.14
CA ILE A 174 15.53 4.31 -24.67
C ILE A 174 15.23 5.42 -25.68
N LEU A 175 13.97 5.87 -25.75
CA LEU A 175 13.66 7.15 -26.40
C LEU A 175 14.25 8.32 -25.60
N GLY A 176 14.23 8.23 -24.27
CA GLY A 176 14.61 9.33 -23.38
C GLY A 176 13.43 10.21 -22.96
N VAL A 177 12.34 9.59 -22.49
CA VAL A 177 11.13 10.27 -22.02
C VAL A 177 10.67 9.70 -20.69
N TYR A 178 9.98 10.52 -19.89
CA TYR A 178 9.23 10.10 -18.73
C TYR A 178 7.74 10.06 -19.06
N GLU A 179 7.06 8.99 -18.67
CA GLU A 179 5.60 8.85 -18.83
C GLU A 179 4.86 9.72 -17.80
N ASN A 180 3.69 10.22 -18.20
CA ASN A 180 2.68 10.77 -17.31
C ASN A 180 1.52 9.77 -17.16
N GLU A 181 1.53 9.00 -16.08
CA GLU A 181 0.51 7.96 -15.80
C GLU A 181 -0.83 8.56 -15.34
N ASP A 182 -0.84 9.83 -14.90
CA ASP A 182 -2.05 10.50 -14.41
C ASP A 182 -3.01 10.92 -15.54
N ILE A 183 -2.54 10.87 -16.79
CA ILE A 183 -3.33 11.24 -17.98
C ILE A 183 -3.85 9.98 -18.65
N ASN A 184 -5.16 9.73 -18.51
CA ASN A 184 -5.85 8.63 -19.20
C ASN A 184 -6.13 9.00 -20.67
N VAL A 185 -5.20 8.69 -21.57
CA VAL A 185 -5.30 8.93 -23.02
C VAL A 185 -4.98 7.67 -23.81
N GLN A 186 -5.45 7.63 -25.06
CA GLN A 186 -5.08 6.56 -26.00
C GLN A 186 -3.65 6.77 -26.49
N GLY A 187 -2.68 6.25 -25.74
CA GLY A 187 -1.25 6.37 -26.01
C GLY A 187 -0.43 6.45 -24.71
N MET A 188 0.82 6.86 -24.82
CA MET A 188 1.69 7.19 -23.68
C MET A 188 1.95 8.69 -23.66
N ALA A 189 1.38 9.39 -22.68
CA ALA A 189 1.62 10.82 -22.48
C ALA A 189 3.05 11.07 -21.96
N ILE A 190 3.76 12.02 -22.56
CA ILE A 190 5.10 12.42 -22.15
C ILE A 190 4.99 13.48 -21.06
N ARG A 191 5.47 13.14 -19.86
CA ARG A 191 5.65 14.07 -18.74
C ARG A 191 6.80 15.04 -19.00
N SER A 192 7.94 14.51 -19.44
CA SER A 192 9.14 15.29 -19.76
C SER A 192 10.10 14.49 -20.63
N VAL A 193 10.97 15.20 -21.36
CA VAL A 193 12.06 14.60 -22.13
C VAL A 193 13.35 14.63 -21.31
N ILE A 194 14.19 13.61 -21.45
CA ILE A 194 15.49 13.51 -20.80
C ILE A 194 16.49 14.30 -21.64
N GLN A 195 17.17 15.25 -21.00
CA GLN A 195 18.18 16.08 -21.65
C GLN A 195 19.33 15.23 -22.23
N GLY A 196 19.76 15.57 -23.44
CA GLY A 196 20.83 14.90 -24.17
C GLY A 196 20.46 13.51 -24.72
N LYS A 197 19.17 13.15 -24.75
CA LYS A 197 18.68 11.85 -25.25
C LYS A 197 17.86 12.00 -26.53
N GLY A 198 17.52 10.86 -27.14
CA GLY A 198 16.90 10.77 -28.46
C GLY A 198 15.63 11.59 -28.63
N ALA A 199 14.75 11.61 -27.62
CA ALA A 199 13.48 12.31 -27.68
C ALA A 199 13.64 13.83 -27.73
N GLU A 200 14.56 14.38 -26.92
CA GLU A 200 14.91 15.80 -26.99
C GLU A 200 15.53 16.15 -28.35
N ALA A 201 16.47 15.33 -28.83
CA ALA A 201 17.09 15.52 -30.15
C ALA A 201 16.09 15.43 -31.31
N ALA A 202 15.04 14.62 -31.16
CA ALA A 202 13.94 14.48 -32.12
C ALA A 202 12.87 15.58 -31.98
N GLY A 203 13.05 16.55 -31.07
CA GLY A 203 12.14 17.68 -30.86
C GLY A 203 10.83 17.31 -30.17
N MET A 204 10.78 16.17 -29.49
CA MET A 204 9.66 15.77 -28.64
C MET A 204 9.63 16.63 -27.36
N LYS A 205 8.46 16.79 -26.76
CA LYS A 205 8.23 17.70 -25.63
C LYS A 205 7.24 17.10 -24.63
N ALA A 206 7.22 17.68 -23.42
CA ALA A 206 6.13 17.44 -22.47
C ALA A 206 4.77 17.75 -23.13
N GLY A 207 3.78 16.89 -22.87
CA GLY A 207 2.44 16.98 -23.46
C GLY A 207 2.26 16.21 -24.78
N ASP A 208 3.32 15.73 -25.40
CA ASP A 208 3.21 14.81 -26.56
C ASP A 208 2.62 13.46 -26.12
N ILE A 209 1.77 12.85 -26.96
CA ILE A 209 1.22 11.51 -26.72
C ILE A 209 1.81 10.54 -27.73
N VAL A 210 2.69 9.64 -27.31
CA VAL A 210 3.27 8.61 -28.18
C VAL A 210 2.23 7.52 -28.42
N ILE A 211 1.91 7.27 -29.68
CA ILE A 211 0.90 6.28 -30.08
C ILE A 211 1.50 5.10 -30.85
N GLY A 212 2.74 5.21 -31.32
CA GLY A 212 3.42 4.07 -31.93
C GLY A 212 4.91 4.25 -32.14
N VAL A 213 5.63 3.12 -32.23
CA VAL A 213 7.06 3.04 -32.55
C VAL A 213 7.27 1.90 -33.53
N ASN A 214 7.88 2.18 -34.69
CA ASN A 214 8.16 1.21 -35.76
C ASN A 214 6.97 0.30 -36.15
N GLY A 215 5.75 0.86 -36.12
CA GLY A 215 4.51 0.14 -36.44
C GLY A 215 3.86 -0.59 -35.27
N THR A 216 4.54 -0.68 -34.11
CA THR A 216 3.96 -1.20 -32.87
C THR A 216 3.18 -0.12 -32.15
N THR A 217 1.93 -0.42 -31.78
CA THR A 217 1.08 0.48 -30.98
C THR A 217 1.65 0.65 -29.57
N VAL A 218 1.69 1.89 -29.10
CA VAL A 218 2.12 2.23 -27.74
C VAL A 218 0.90 2.72 -26.95
N THR A 219 0.66 2.13 -25.79
CA THR A 219 -0.43 2.46 -24.86
C THR A 219 0.08 2.82 -23.46
N GLY A 220 1.40 2.92 -23.28
CA GLY A 220 2.05 3.23 -22.01
C GLY A 220 3.52 2.78 -21.99
N ALA A 221 4.28 3.11 -20.94
CA ALA A 221 5.72 2.82 -20.92
C ALA A 221 6.06 1.34 -21.02
N GLY A 222 5.21 0.43 -20.50
CA GLY A 222 5.39 -1.01 -20.67
C GLY A 222 5.42 -1.44 -22.14
N THR A 223 4.40 -1.01 -22.91
CA THR A 223 4.33 -1.31 -24.34
C THR A 223 5.43 -0.65 -25.16
N LEU A 224 5.82 0.57 -24.79
CA LEU A 224 6.97 1.24 -25.40
C LEU A 224 8.26 0.46 -25.16
N ARG A 225 8.51 0.02 -23.93
CA ARG A 225 9.70 -0.81 -23.62
C ARG A 225 9.72 -2.08 -24.46
N ASN A 226 8.59 -2.78 -24.55
CA ASN A 226 8.48 -4.00 -25.36
C ASN A 226 8.74 -3.75 -26.84
N ALA A 227 8.26 -2.62 -27.37
CA ALA A 227 8.52 -2.22 -28.76
C ALA A 227 10.00 -1.93 -29.03
N LEU A 228 10.81 -1.69 -28.00
CA LEU A 228 12.23 -1.37 -28.10
C LEU A 228 13.15 -2.56 -27.81
N THR A 229 12.63 -3.72 -27.38
CA THR A 229 13.43 -4.88 -26.93
C THR A 229 14.38 -5.43 -28.01
N GLU A 230 13.97 -5.38 -29.28
CA GLU A 230 14.77 -5.89 -30.41
C GLU A 230 15.83 -4.90 -30.93
N PHE A 231 15.94 -3.71 -30.30
CA PHE A 231 16.83 -2.64 -30.73
C PHE A 231 18.01 -2.45 -29.77
N LYS A 232 18.98 -1.63 -30.20
CA LYS A 232 20.16 -1.25 -29.42
C LYS A 232 20.29 0.27 -29.34
N PRO A 233 20.99 0.80 -28.32
CA PRO A 233 21.42 2.20 -28.33
C PRO A 233 22.12 2.55 -29.66
N GLY A 234 21.74 3.67 -30.26
CA GLY A 234 22.20 4.13 -31.57
C GLY A 234 21.29 3.74 -32.75
N ASP A 235 20.37 2.80 -32.57
CA ASP A 235 19.44 2.43 -33.64
C ASP A 235 18.42 3.55 -33.92
N ASN A 236 17.95 3.62 -35.16
CA ASN A 236 16.91 4.56 -35.58
C ASN A 236 15.53 3.92 -35.47
N VAL A 237 14.59 4.64 -34.87
CA VAL A 237 13.18 4.23 -34.78
C VAL A 237 12.25 5.33 -35.27
N ASN A 238 11.22 4.94 -36.01
CA ASN A 238 10.12 5.81 -36.38
C ASN A 238 9.14 5.92 -35.21
N VAL A 239 8.98 7.12 -34.65
CA VAL A 239 8.04 7.40 -33.57
C VAL A 239 6.86 8.19 -34.12
N ILE A 240 5.66 7.75 -33.79
CA ILE A 240 4.40 8.41 -34.11
C ILE A 240 3.83 8.96 -32.80
N TYR A 241 3.60 10.26 -32.76
CA TYR A 241 3.03 10.93 -31.59
C TYR A 241 2.01 11.98 -31.98
N VAL A 242 1.17 12.38 -31.04
CA VAL A 242 0.17 13.43 -31.19
C VAL A 242 0.61 14.66 -30.40
N ARG A 243 0.58 15.83 -31.06
CA ARG A 243 0.79 17.14 -30.45
C ARG A 243 -0.30 18.08 -30.95
N ASP A 244 -1.00 18.74 -30.02
CA ASP A 244 -2.11 19.66 -30.34
C ASP A 244 -3.16 19.02 -31.29
N GLY A 245 -3.47 17.74 -31.07
CA GLY A 245 -4.42 16.96 -31.87
C GLY A 245 -3.90 16.54 -33.26
N LYS A 246 -2.67 16.86 -33.63
CA LYS A 246 -2.07 16.47 -34.92
C LYS A 246 -1.10 15.31 -34.75
N THR A 247 -1.20 14.32 -35.63
CA THR A 247 -0.26 13.20 -35.68
C THR A 247 1.03 13.63 -36.38
N ILE A 248 2.15 13.49 -35.67
CA ILE A 248 3.49 13.79 -36.14
C ILE A 248 4.29 12.49 -36.18
N LYS A 249 5.07 12.32 -37.25
CA LYS A 249 6.03 11.22 -37.38
C LYS A 249 7.43 11.79 -37.33
N THR A 250 8.29 11.21 -36.51
CA THR A 250 9.70 11.59 -36.42
C THR A 250 10.59 10.35 -36.45
N ASN A 251 11.83 10.53 -36.90
CA ASN A 251 12.85 9.51 -36.78
C ASN A 251 13.75 9.88 -35.60
N LEU A 252 13.98 8.94 -34.69
CA LEU A 252 14.68 9.16 -33.43
C LEU A 252 15.81 8.13 -33.30
N VAL A 253 16.99 8.60 -32.88
CA VAL A 253 18.13 7.73 -32.52
C VAL A 253 18.01 7.32 -31.06
N LEU A 254 17.90 6.03 -30.80
CA LEU A 254 17.78 5.48 -29.45
C LEU A 254 19.03 5.80 -28.65
N SER A 255 18.84 6.24 -27.41
CA SER A 255 19.95 6.50 -26.50
C SER A 255 20.19 5.32 -25.58
N ALA A 256 21.41 5.22 -25.05
CA ALA A 256 21.71 4.34 -23.92
C ALA A 256 21.01 4.86 -22.66
N GLY A 257 20.29 3.97 -21.99
CA GLY A 257 19.68 4.20 -20.69
C GLY A 257 19.89 3.00 -19.77
N ASN A 258 20.15 3.24 -18.50
CA ASN A 258 20.21 2.15 -17.52
C ASN A 258 18.78 1.62 -17.32
N GLY A 259 18.56 0.31 -17.53
CA GLY A 259 17.23 -0.29 -17.56
C GLY A 259 16.40 -0.19 -16.27
N ILE A 260 17.01 0.33 -15.21
CA ILE A 260 16.38 0.75 -13.96
C ILE A 260 16.88 2.16 -13.70
N VAL A 261 16.20 3.14 -14.28
CA VAL A 261 16.23 4.51 -13.77
C VAL A 261 14.91 4.73 -13.03
N ASN A 262 14.70 4.04 -11.91
CA ASN A 262 13.97 4.66 -10.80
C ASN A 262 14.87 5.75 -10.23
N PHE A 263 15.14 6.77 -11.04
CA PHE A 263 15.47 8.05 -10.47
C PHE A 263 14.13 8.74 -10.42
N THR A 264 13.64 8.87 -9.19
CA THR A 264 13.32 10.22 -8.74
C THR A 264 14.38 11.12 -9.38
N VAL A 265 14.01 11.87 -10.43
CA VAL A 265 14.59 13.22 -10.49
C VAL A 265 13.99 13.85 -9.25
N GLU A 266 14.60 13.56 -8.11
CA GLU A 266 14.34 14.21 -6.87
C GLU A 266 14.92 15.59 -7.16
N ARG A 267 14.09 16.43 -7.80
CA ARG A 267 14.25 17.87 -7.65
C ARG A 267 14.41 18.06 -6.17
N ASP A 268 15.52 18.69 -5.79
CA ASP A 268 15.81 19.06 -4.41
C ASP A 268 14.48 19.51 -3.79
N PRO A 269 13.88 18.76 -2.84
CA PRO A 269 12.55 19.08 -2.33
C PRO A 269 12.55 20.43 -1.60
N CYS A 270 13.74 20.98 -1.35
CA CYS A 270 13.99 22.32 -0.86
C CYS A 270 14.16 23.40 -1.95
N ALA A 271 14.11 23.07 -3.23
CA ALA A 271 14.17 24.04 -4.31
C ALA A 271 12.88 24.89 -4.40
N VAL A 272 11.72 24.24 -4.26
CA VAL A 272 10.39 24.88 -4.30
C VAL A 272 9.54 24.24 -3.20
N PHE A 273 9.22 25.00 -2.16
CA PHE A 273 8.67 24.46 -0.92
C PHE A 273 7.37 25.15 -0.52
N ILE A 274 6.30 24.35 -0.36
CA ILE A 274 5.00 24.79 0.19
C ILE A 274 5.04 24.70 1.73
N GLY A 275 5.58 23.62 2.29
CA GLY A 275 5.71 23.41 3.73
C GLY A 275 4.60 22.61 4.41
N VAL A 276 3.97 21.67 3.69
CA VAL A 276 2.91 20.79 4.22
C VAL A 276 3.38 19.33 4.29
N TYR A 277 2.91 18.62 5.31
CA TYR A 277 2.88 17.16 5.34
C TYR A 277 1.50 16.69 4.88
N THR A 278 1.44 15.60 4.11
CA THR A 278 0.19 15.15 3.51
C THR A 278 -0.02 13.64 3.58
N THR A 279 -1.27 13.19 3.44
CA THR A 279 -1.60 11.78 3.14
C THR A 279 -1.48 11.47 1.65
N GLU A 280 -1.52 10.19 1.25
CA GLU A 280 -1.50 9.81 -0.17
C GLU A 280 -2.79 10.18 -0.92
N HIS A 281 -3.95 10.15 -0.24
CA HIS A 281 -5.26 10.57 -0.75
C HIS A 281 -6.11 11.17 0.38
N SER A 282 -7.15 11.94 0.03
CA SER A 282 -8.16 12.38 1.01
C SER A 282 -8.96 11.19 1.58
N VAL A 283 -9.46 11.37 2.80
CA VAL A 283 -10.25 10.37 3.53
C VAL A 283 -11.74 10.68 3.31
N GLY A 284 -12.49 9.76 2.69
CA GLY A 284 -13.93 9.89 2.42
C GLY A 284 -14.36 9.32 1.05
N GLU A 285 -15.67 9.38 0.75
CA GLU A 285 -16.26 8.80 -0.48
C GLU A 285 -15.78 9.47 -1.78
N SER A 286 -15.32 10.73 -1.75
CA SER A 286 -14.89 11.43 -2.96
C SER A 286 -13.47 11.06 -3.43
N ARG A 287 -12.56 10.61 -2.54
CA ARG A 287 -11.12 10.37 -2.81
C ARG A 287 -10.39 11.51 -3.56
N GLN A 288 -10.98 12.70 -3.62
CA GLN A 288 -10.44 13.86 -4.33
C GLN A 288 -9.68 14.74 -3.34
N GLY A 289 -8.53 15.26 -3.76
CA GLY A 289 -7.69 16.08 -2.91
C GLY A 289 -6.70 15.31 -2.04
N VAL A 290 -5.84 16.07 -1.38
CA VAL A 290 -4.75 15.61 -0.52
C VAL A 290 -4.88 16.25 0.85
N ARG A 291 -5.00 15.45 1.91
CA ARG A 291 -5.19 15.96 3.27
C ARG A 291 -3.86 16.42 3.86
N VAL A 292 -3.83 17.64 4.40
CA VAL A 292 -2.72 18.19 5.19
C VAL A 292 -2.74 17.56 6.58
N THR A 293 -1.66 16.86 6.94
CA THR A 293 -1.48 16.21 8.24
C THR A 293 -0.62 17.03 9.20
N GLY A 294 0.15 17.97 8.67
CA GLY A 294 1.04 18.83 9.44
C GLY A 294 1.62 19.94 8.58
N ILE A 295 2.24 20.91 9.23
CA ILE A 295 2.80 22.09 8.58
C ILE A 295 4.18 22.35 9.18
N VAL A 296 5.13 22.70 8.33
CA VAL A 296 6.48 23.08 8.73
C VAL A 296 6.49 24.57 9.05
N ASP A 297 7.08 24.98 10.18
CA ASP A 297 7.17 26.38 10.55
C ASP A 297 8.05 27.19 9.58
N ASP A 298 7.86 28.51 9.53
CA ASP A 298 8.55 29.44 8.62
C ASP A 298 8.39 29.18 7.11
N THR A 299 7.36 28.42 6.73
CA THR A 299 7.05 28.09 5.32
C THR A 299 5.89 28.92 4.75
N PRO A 300 5.73 28.93 3.40
CA PRO A 300 4.59 29.56 2.76
C PRO A 300 3.24 29.09 3.29
N ALA A 301 3.05 27.78 3.48
CA ALA A 301 1.81 27.21 4.03
C ALA A 301 1.48 27.71 5.43
N LYS A 302 2.50 27.80 6.30
CA LYS A 302 2.32 28.37 7.65
C LYS A 302 1.95 29.84 7.59
N GLN A 303 2.61 30.61 6.73
CA GLN A 303 2.41 32.06 6.59
C GLN A 303 1.07 32.42 5.93
N SER A 304 0.58 31.57 5.04
CA SER A 304 -0.68 31.75 4.33
C SER A 304 -1.90 31.17 5.07
N GLY A 305 -1.69 30.57 6.24
CA GLY A 305 -2.76 30.11 7.12
C GLY A 305 -3.38 28.77 6.72
N VAL A 306 -2.64 27.92 6.00
CA VAL A 306 -2.98 26.49 5.86
C VAL A 306 -3.01 25.87 7.27
N GLN A 307 -3.87 24.87 7.50
CA GLN A 307 -4.05 24.20 8.78
C GLN A 307 -4.03 22.67 8.61
N PRO A 308 -3.56 21.90 9.61
CA PRO A 308 -3.77 20.46 9.64
C PRO A 308 -5.27 20.16 9.58
N GLY A 309 -5.66 19.21 8.74
CA GLY A 309 -7.06 18.89 8.47
C GLY A 309 -7.57 19.44 7.13
N ASP A 310 -6.95 20.48 6.58
CA ASP A 310 -7.27 21.01 5.25
C ASP A 310 -7.10 19.92 4.18
N ILE A 311 -7.94 19.96 3.15
CA ILE A 311 -7.81 19.09 1.97
C ILE A 311 -7.46 19.97 0.78
N ILE A 312 -6.25 19.83 0.24
CA ILE A 312 -5.81 20.53 -0.97
C ILE A 312 -6.46 19.86 -2.17
N MET A 313 -7.26 20.62 -2.91
CA MET A 313 -8.01 20.15 -4.08
C MET A 313 -7.33 20.53 -5.38
N GLU A 314 -6.70 21.72 -5.43
CA GLU A 314 -6.03 22.23 -6.64
C GLU A 314 -4.82 23.08 -6.27
N LEU A 315 -3.82 23.12 -7.16
CA LEU A 315 -2.69 24.07 -7.16
C LEU A 315 -2.70 24.80 -8.50
N ASP A 316 -2.86 26.12 -8.48
CA ASP A 316 -2.94 26.96 -9.69
C ASP A 316 -4.02 26.52 -10.69
N GLY A 317 -5.17 26.11 -10.13
CA GLY A 317 -6.31 25.57 -10.88
C GLY A 317 -6.08 24.18 -11.47
N GLN A 318 -4.95 23.53 -11.19
CA GLN A 318 -4.68 22.15 -11.58
C GLN A 318 -5.14 21.19 -10.48
N PRO A 319 -5.98 20.18 -10.80
CA PRO A 319 -6.45 19.20 -9.83
C PRO A 319 -5.31 18.45 -9.14
N VAL A 320 -5.40 18.38 -7.82
CA VAL A 320 -4.48 17.63 -6.95
C VAL A 320 -5.25 16.45 -6.37
N THR A 321 -4.82 15.23 -6.70
CA THR A 321 -5.50 13.98 -6.30
C THR A 321 -4.64 13.05 -5.46
N SER A 322 -3.34 13.35 -5.37
CA SER A 322 -2.36 12.56 -4.65
C SER A 322 -1.17 13.40 -4.19
N SER A 323 -0.43 12.89 -3.19
CA SER A 323 0.81 13.52 -2.74
C SER A 323 1.82 13.71 -3.88
N THR A 324 1.77 12.83 -4.89
CA THR A 324 2.61 12.87 -6.09
C THR A 324 2.17 13.95 -7.06
N SER A 325 0.87 14.13 -7.33
CA SER A 325 0.39 15.20 -8.22
C SER A 325 0.60 16.58 -7.62
N LEU A 326 0.43 16.75 -6.30
CA LEU A 326 0.78 18.01 -5.61
C LEU A 326 2.26 18.36 -5.79
N ARG A 327 3.16 17.37 -5.63
CA ARG A 327 4.60 17.55 -5.85
C ARG A 327 4.90 17.87 -7.31
N PHE A 328 4.25 17.20 -8.25
CA PHE A 328 4.42 17.42 -9.68
C PHE A 328 4.02 18.84 -10.10
N GLU A 329 2.87 19.33 -9.66
CA GLU A 329 2.40 20.69 -9.96
C GLU A 329 3.31 21.76 -9.33
N ARG A 330 3.73 21.55 -8.08
CA ARG A 330 4.74 22.39 -7.41
C ARG A 330 6.05 22.44 -8.21
N ASP A 331 6.50 21.31 -8.74
CA ASP A 331 7.78 21.20 -9.44
C ASP A 331 7.80 21.87 -10.82
N LYS A 332 6.69 22.46 -11.27
CA LYS A 332 6.66 23.34 -12.46
C LYS A 332 7.16 24.75 -12.17
N HIS A 333 7.31 25.10 -10.89
CA HIS A 333 7.56 26.47 -10.44
C HIS A 333 9.00 26.69 -9.97
N GLN A 334 9.29 27.93 -9.58
CA GLN A 334 10.54 28.40 -8.98
C GLN A 334 10.29 29.12 -7.64
N PRO A 335 11.25 29.13 -6.70
CA PRO A 335 11.11 29.92 -5.47
C PRO A 335 10.97 31.41 -5.80
N GLY A 336 10.05 32.09 -5.12
CA GLY A 336 9.66 33.48 -5.39
C GLY A 336 8.44 33.64 -6.29
N GLU A 337 8.00 32.59 -6.99
CA GLU A 337 6.74 32.61 -7.75
C GLU A 337 5.53 32.52 -6.80
N SER A 338 4.44 33.20 -7.17
CA SER A 338 3.17 33.11 -6.44
C SER A 338 2.37 31.90 -6.91
N PHE A 339 1.61 31.30 -5.99
CA PHE A 339 0.73 30.18 -6.26
C PHE A 339 -0.56 30.28 -5.45
N SER A 340 -1.60 29.66 -5.99
CA SER A 340 -2.94 29.56 -5.41
C SER A 340 -3.25 28.11 -5.04
N LEU A 341 -3.71 27.89 -3.81
CA LEU A 341 -4.23 26.60 -3.35
C LEU A 341 -5.74 26.68 -3.20
N SER A 342 -6.47 25.84 -3.91
CA SER A 342 -7.87 25.55 -3.61
C SER A 342 -7.91 24.49 -2.51
N ILE A 343 -8.46 24.82 -1.35
CA ILE A 343 -8.56 23.90 -0.21
C ILE A 343 -10.01 23.72 0.25
N LEU A 344 -10.25 22.64 0.96
CA LEU A 344 -11.47 22.33 1.69
C LEU A 344 -11.17 22.32 3.18
N ARG A 345 -11.79 23.23 3.95
CA ARG A 345 -11.69 23.31 5.41
C ARG A 345 -13.08 23.15 6.02
N ASP A 346 -13.25 22.13 6.85
CA ASP A 346 -14.54 21.81 7.47
C ASP A 346 -15.71 21.72 6.47
N GLY A 347 -15.43 21.25 5.26
CA GLY A 347 -16.42 21.12 4.18
C GLY A 347 -16.67 22.40 3.37
N GLN A 348 -16.02 23.52 3.70
CA GLN A 348 -16.13 24.78 2.97
C GLN A 348 -14.93 24.99 2.03
N PRO A 349 -15.15 25.37 0.75
CA PRO A 349 -14.07 25.68 -0.18
C PRO A 349 -13.44 27.04 0.16
N MET A 350 -12.11 27.11 0.14
CA MET A 350 -11.33 28.34 0.33
C MET A 350 -10.18 28.39 -0.67
N THR A 351 -9.74 29.60 -1.03
CA THR A 351 -8.53 29.81 -1.84
C THR A 351 -7.48 30.50 -1.00
N ILE A 352 -6.27 29.95 -1.00
CA ILE A 352 -5.11 30.49 -0.29
C ILE A 352 -4.05 30.88 -1.30
N GLU A 353 -3.65 32.15 -1.28
CA GLU A 353 -2.54 32.67 -2.08
C GLU A 353 -1.25 32.69 -1.25
N ALA A 354 -0.15 32.26 -1.85
CA ALA A 354 1.15 32.22 -1.20
C ALA A 354 2.29 32.37 -2.23
N THR A 355 3.53 32.45 -1.74
CA THR A 355 4.73 32.55 -2.58
C THR A 355 5.67 31.41 -2.24
N PHE A 356 6.12 30.64 -3.24
CA PHE A 356 7.06 29.55 -3.01
C PHE A 356 8.36 30.04 -2.39
N LYS A 357 8.95 29.23 -1.49
CA LYS A 357 10.28 29.48 -0.93
C LYS A 357 11.20 28.30 -1.18
N SER A 358 12.50 28.56 -1.14
CA SER A 358 13.47 27.49 -0.89
C SER A 358 13.50 27.18 0.61
N CYS A 359 13.83 25.93 0.98
CA CYS A 359 14.05 25.60 2.38
C CYS A 359 15.44 26.10 2.84
N PRO A 360 15.63 26.46 4.13
CA PRO A 360 16.94 26.79 4.66
C PRO A 360 17.87 25.56 4.60
N LYS A 361 18.99 25.68 3.88
CA LYS A 361 20.05 24.66 3.89
C LYS A 361 20.87 24.84 5.17
N THR A 362 20.79 23.89 6.09
CA THR A 362 21.76 23.83 7.19
C THR A 362 23.14 23.61 6.57
N GLU A 363 24.04 24.59 6.69
CA GLU A 363 25.45 24.42 6.32
C GLU A 363 26.03 23.31 7.19
N VAL A 364 26.22 22.14 6.58
CA VAL A 364 27.04 21.09 7.19
C VAL A 364 28.48 21.58 7.05
N ALA A 365 29.13 21.87 8.18
CA ALA A 365 30.53 22.28 8.18
C ALA A 365 31.37 21.29 7.35
N PRO A 366 32.31 21.78 6.51
CA PRO A 366 33.13 20.91 5.70
C PRO A 366 33.99 20.00 6.59
N LEU A 367 33.92 18.69 6.35
CA LEU A 367 34.84 17.70 6.90
C LEU A 367 36.22 17.89 6.24
N ASN A 368 37.02 18.82 6.74
CA ASN A 368 38.45 18.87 6.48
C ASN A 368 39.21 18.45 7.73
N GLU A 369 39.70 17.21 7.74
CA GLU A 369 41.11 16.95 8.04
C GLU A 369 41.50 15.63 7.37
N VAL A 370 42.14 15.74 6.20
CA VAL A 370 42.84 14.64 5.56
C VAL A 370 44.10 14.40 6.38
N VAL A 371 44.08 13.39 7.24
CA VAL A 371 45.32 12.84 7.79
C VAL A 371 45.87 11.91 6.70
N GLU A 372 47.02 12.27 6.14
CA GLU A 372 47.80 11.38 5.29
C GLU A 372 48.15 10.11 6.08
N VAL A 373 47.70 8.95 5.60
CA VAL A 373 48.11 7.65 6.16
C VAL A 373 48.96 6.93 5.13
N ASP A 374 50.15 6.56 5.59
CA ASP A 374 51.22 5.79 4.96
C ASP A 374 50.71 4.51 4.26
N PRO A 375 51.19 4.11 3.05
CA PRO A 375 50.60 3.02 2.28
C PRO A 375 50.98 1.61 2.76
N GLU A 376 51.67 1.44 3.89
CA GLU A 376 52.06 0.14 4.42
C GLU A 376 51.36 -0.17 5.75
N GLU A 377 50.07 -0.55 5.68
CA GLU A 377 49.52 -1.59 6.57
C GLU A 377 48.17 -2.08 6.04
N THR A 378 48.23 -2.99 5.06
CA THR A 378 47.13 -3.92 4.79
C THR A 378 46.94 -4.83 6.00
N GLN A 379 46.04 -4.44 6.91
CA GLN A 379 45.32 -5.40 7.75
C GLN A 379 43.82 -5.07 7.69
N VAL A 380 43.08 -5.98 7.07
CA VAL A 380 41.61 -5.97 7.03
C VAL A 380 41.08 -6.09 8.46
N ASP A 381 40.31 -5.11 8.94
CA ASP A 381 39.63 -5.18 10.24
C ASP A 381 38.64 -6.36 10.23
N PRO A 382 38.81 -7.38 11.08
CA PRO A 382 37.91 -8.53 11.15
C PRO A 382 36.46 -8.16 11.54
N ARG A 383 36.20 -6.94 12.04
CA ARG A 383 34.87 -6.52 12.53
C ARG A 383 33.83 -6.21 11.46
N GLN A 384 34.19 -6.19 10.16
CA GLN A 384 33.20 -6.00 9.08
C GLN A 384 32.53 -7.31 8.60
N THR A 385 32.84 -8.47 9.18
CA THR A 385 32.34 -9.78 8.70
C THR A 385 31.00 -10.24 9.30
N ASN A 386 30.45 -9.53 10.30
CA ASN A 386 29.22 -9.93 11.02
C ASN A 386 27.98 -9.05 10.73
N GLN A 387 27.94 -8.28 9.64
CA GLN A 387 26.72 -7.57 9.25
C GLN A 387 25.75 -8.49 8.51
N LEU A 388 24.50 -8.55 8.98
CA LEU A 388 23.43 -9.24 8.29
C LEU A 388 23.02 -8.41 7.05
N GLN A 389 22.99 -9.04 5.88
CA GLN A 389 22.49 -8.42 4.65
C GLN A 389 20.97 -8.57 4.60
N ILE A 390 20.24 -7.49 4.34
CA ILE A 390 18.77 -7.47 4.23
C ILE A 390 18.42 -6.75 2.93
N GLU A 391 17.67 -7.42 2.05
CA GLU A 391 17.47 -6.97 0.66
C GLU A 391 16.41 -5.86 0.51
N SER A 392 15.48 -5.71 1.48
CA SER A 392 14.29 -4.86 1.30
C SER A 392 13.73 -4.24 2.59
N LEU A 393 14.59 -3.80 3.52
CA LEU A 393 14.10 -3.22 4.78
C LEU A 393 13.44 -1.85 4.57
N MET A 394 12.15 -1.77 4.88
CA MET A 394 11.34 -0.57 4.96
C MET A 394 10.93 -0.32 6.42
N ALA A 395 11.10 0.92 6.88
CA ALA A 395 10.62 1.37 8.19
C ALA A 395 10.00 2.76 8.06
N TYR A 396 8.66 2.83 8.05
CA TYR A 396 7.92 4.06 7.75
C TYR A 396 6.69 4.25 8.67
N PRO A 397 6.33 5.51 9.02
CA PRO A 397 7.08 6.73 8.74
C PRO A 397 8.41 6.80 9.52
N ASN A 398 9.41 7.46 8.96
CA ASN A 398 10.69 7.72 9.62
C ASN A 398 11.26 9.05 9.11
N PRO A 399 11.21 10.15 9.88
CA PRO A 399 10.81 10.23 11.29
C PRO A 399 9.33 9.89 11.55
N SER A 400 9.02 9.32 12.72
CA SER A 400 7.66 8.98 13.18
C SER A 400 7.26 9.83 14.37
N THR A 401 5.97 10.09 14.56
CA THR A 401 5.40 10.67 15.79
C THR A 401 4.73 9.61 16.67
N GLY A 402 4.85 8.33 16.31
CA GLY A 402 4.17 7.22 16.98
C GLY A 402 4.57 5.87 16.41
N PRO A 403 3.67 5.11 15.76
CA PRO A 403 3.98 3.78 15.25
C PRO A 403 4.89 3.85 14.02
N VAL A 404 5.66 2.78 13.80
CA VAL A 404 6.52 2.57 12.64
C VAL A 404 6.21 1.21 12.05
N ASN A 405 5.79 1.18 10.79
CA ASN A 405 5.63 -0.05 10.03
C ASN A 405 7.01 -0.53 9.58
N VAL A 406 7.41 -1.72 10.01
CA VAL A 406 8.68 -2.35 9.65
C VAL A 406 8.39 -3.56 8.78
N ARG A 407 8.97 -3.59 7.59
CA ARG A 407 8.92 -4.72 6.67
C ARG A 407 10.31 -5.04 6.16
N PHE A 408 10.68 -6.31 6.10
CA PHE A 408 11.91 -6.76 5.47
C PHE A 408 11.83 -8.23 5.05
N GLU A 409 12.68 -8.60 4.09
CA GLU A 409 12.91 -9.98 3.70
C GLU A 409 14.34 -10.40 4.06
N ALA A 410 14.52 -11.62 4.57
CA ALA A 410 15.81 -12.19 4.95
C ALA A 410 15.75 -13.73 4.83
N GLU A 411 16.86 -14.41 5.07
CA GLU A 411 16.91 -15.88 5.05
C GLU A 411 15.94 -16.47 6.09
N ALA A 412 15.27 -17.59 5.77
CA ALA A 412 14.27 -18.25 6.62
C ALA A 412 14.89 -19.02 7.80
N VAL A 413 15.64 -18.32 8.64
CA VAL A 413 16.32 -18.82 9.84
C VAL A 413 15.85 -18.07 11.10
N PRO A 414 16.00 -18.65 12.31
CA PRO A 414 15.58 -18.00 13.55
C PRO A 414 16.05 -16.54 13.64
N THR A 415 15.11 -15.61 13.78
CA THR A 415 15.35 -14.18 13.65
C THR A 415 14.87 -13.43 14.89
N THR A 416 15.66 -12.49 15.39
CA THR A 416 15.26 -11.59 16.47
C THR A 416 15.17 -10.16 15.92
N VAL A 417 14.04 -9.49 16.14
CA VAL A 417 13.83 -8.08 15.80
C VAL A 417 13.73 -7.27 17.08
N ARG A 418 14.47 -6.17 17.18
CA ARG A 418 14.47 -5.28 18.36
C ARG A 418 14.35 -3.82 17.92
N MET A 419 13.64 -3.03 18.71
CA MET A 419 13.76 -1.57 18.68
C MET A 419 14.43 -1.13 19.97
N LEU A 420 15.60 -0.51 19.88
CA LEU A 420 16.37 -0.04 21.04
C LEU A 420 16.33 1.49 21.11
N ASP A 421 16.26 2.05 22.31
CA ASP A 421 16.55 3.48 22.50
C ASP A 421 18.08 3.75 22.49
N ILE A 422 18.48 5.03 22.57
CA ILE A 422 19.91 5.42 22.60
C ILE A 422 20.69 4.87 23.80
N THR A 423 20.01 4.42 24.85
CA THR A 423 20.65 3.80 26.02
C THR A 423 20.87 2.29 25.83
N GLY A 424 20.38 1.74 24.71
CA GLY A 424 20.42 0.31 24.40
C GLY A 424 19.25 -0.47 25.00
N LYS A 425 18.27 0.19 25.64
CA LYS A 425 17.10 -0.49 26.20
C LYS A 425 16.14 -0.86 25.08
N ALA A 426 15.74 -2.13 25.04
CA ALA A 426 14.72 -2.59 24.10
C ALA A 426 13.34 -2.05 24.49
N VAL A 427 12.73 -1.27 23.60
CA VAL A 427 11.33 -0.83 23.69
C VAL A 427 10.38 -1.73 22.91
N TYR A 428 10.93 -2.55 22.00
CA TYR A 428 10.25 -3.65 21.33
C TYR A 428 11.24 -4.79 21.12
N GLN A 429 10.78 -6.03 21.29
CA GLN A 429 11.55 -7.22 20.96
C GLN A 429 10.62 -8.36 20.54
N LYS A 430 10.96 -9.02 19.43
CA LYS A 430 10.27 -10.21 18.96
C LYS A 430 11.28 -11.27 18.52
N VAL A 431 11.10 -12.50 19.00
CA VAL A 431 11.92 -13.66 18.65
C VAL A 431 11.08 -14.58 17.76
N LEU A 432 11.58 -14.86 16.56
CA LEU A 432 10.92 -15.62 15.50
C LEU A 432 11.69 -16.93 15.30
N ASN A 433 11.37 -17.96 16.09
CA ASN A 433 12.05 -19.26 16.00
C ASN A 433 11.81 -19.96 14.65
N ASN A 434 10.67 -19.72 14.01
CA ASN A 434 10.28 -20.28 12.71
C ASN A 434 10.06 -19.16 11.68
N PHE A 435 11.04 -18.27 11.53
CA PHE A 435 10.95 -17.16 10.57
C PHE A 435 10.91 -17.71 9.13
N ASN A 436 9.91 -17.30 8.35
CA ASN A 436 9.65 -17.81 7.00
C ASN A 436 10.30 -16.97 5.89
N GLY A 437 11.14 -16.00 6.26
CA GLY A 437 11.84 -15.11 5.34
C GLY A 437 11.17 -13.75 5.13
N LEU A 438 9.96 -13.50 5.66
CA LEU A 438 9.28 -12.20 5.57
C LEU A 438 8.84 -11.70 6.95
N PHE A 439 9.26 -10.48 7.29
CA PHE A 439 8.76 -9.75 8.45
C PHE A 439 7.93 -8.56 7.99
N SER A 440 6.75 -8.36 8.59
CA SER A 440 5.90 -7.20 8.33
C SER A 440 5.05 -6.92 9.57
N GLU A 441 5.39 -5.89 10.34
CA GLU A 441 4.69 -5.54 11.57
C GLU A 441 4.75 -4.04 11.87
N GLN A 442 3.71 -3.52 12.49
CA GLN A 442 3.71 -2.17 13.04
C GLN A 442 4.27 -2.18 14.47
N ILE A 443 5.38 -1.49 14.68
CA ILE A 443 5.99 -1.33 16.00
C ILE A 443 5.49 -0.01 16.59
N ASN A 444 4.75 -0.11 17.70
CA ASN A 444 4.24 1.07 18.39
C ASN A 444 5.32 1.71 19.27
N LEU A 445 5.66 2.98 19.01
CA LEU A 445 6.60 3.75 19.84
C LEU A 445 5.91 4.80 20.72
N PHE A 446 4.57 4.85 20.75
CA PHE A 446 3.84 5.77 21.62
C PHE A 446 4.25 5.63 23.10
N GLY A 447 4.31 6.76 23.80
CA GLY A 447 4.73 6.83 25.21
C GLY A 447 6.23 6.80 25.45
N ASN A 448 7.06 6.57 24.41
CA ASN A 448 8.51 6.71 24.53
C ASN A 448 8.94 8.18 24.34
N LYS A 449 10.09 8.54 24.92
CA LYS A 449 10.65 9.88 24.74
C LYS A 449 11.05 10.09 23.27
N PRO A 450 10.75 11.26 22.68
CA PRO A 450 11.28 11.63 21.38
C PRO A 450 12.81 11.49 21.34
N GLY A 451 13.34 10.99 20.25
CA GLY A 451 14.76 10.70 20.12
C GLY A 451 15.06 9.67 19.04
N THR A 452 16.32 9.23 19.03
CA THR A 452 16.79 8.20 18.10
C THR A 452 16.55 6.81 18.67
N PHE A 453 16.03 5.92 17.84
CA PHE A 453 15.89 4.50 18.09
C PHE A 453 16.71 3.73 17.06
N ILE A 454 17.15 2.53 17.42
CA ILE A 454 17.87 1.61 16.54
C ILE A 454 17.02 0.37 16.36
N LEU A 455 16.51 0.17 15.14
CA LEU A 455 15.92 -1.08 14.72
C LEU A 455 17.07 -2.07 14.45
N GLN A 456 17.08 -3.19 15.16
CA GLN A 456 18.02 -4.28 14.96
C GLN A 456 17.31 -5.54 14.47
N VAL A 457 17.90 -6.21 13.47
CA VAL A 457 17.51 -7.54 13.03
C VAL A 457 18.72 -8.45 13.20
N GLN A 458 18.55 -9.56 13.90
CA GLN A 458 19.63 -10.47 14.23
C GLN A 458 19.29 -11.91 13.80
N GLN A 459 20.24 -12.55 13.12
CA GLN A 459 20.20 -13.97 12.75
C GLN A 459 21.53 -14.62 13.13
N GLY A 460 21.52 -15.46 14.17
CA GLY A 460 22.75 -15.98 14.78
C GLY A 460 23.63 -14.85 15.34
N GLU A 461 24.90 -14.81 14.90
CA GLU A 461 25.86 -13.76 15.26
C GLU A 461 25.78 -12.51 14.35
N LYS A 462 25.02 -12.58 13.26
CA LYS A 462 24.91 -11.48 12.30
C LYS A 462 23.83 -10.49 12.72
N VAL A 463 24.13 -9.20 12.64
CA VAL A 463 23.20 -8.12 13.01
C VAL A 463 23.12 -7.09 11.90
N PHE A 464 21.90 -6.67 11.57
CA PHE A 464 21.60 -5.48 10.78
C PHE A 464 21.03 -4.40 11.70
N SER A 465 21.38 -3.13 11.47
CA SER A 465 20.89 -2.00 12.26
C SER A 465 20.42 -0.85 11.38
N ARG A 466 19.29 -0.22 11.72
CA ARG A 466 18.74 0.95 11.04
C ARG A 466 18.28 2.01 12.05
N ARG A 467 18.62 3.27 11.78
CA ARG A 467 18.20 4.42 12.58
C ARG A 467 16.73 4.76 12.32
N ILE A 468 15.95 4.86 13.39
CA ILE A 468 14.56 5.32 13.42
C ILE A 468 14.48 6.58 14.27
N VAL A 469 13.81 7.63 13.82
CA VAL A 469 13.68 8.88 14.57
C VAL A 469 12.24 9.01 15.07
N LEU A 470 12.05 9.12 16.38
CA LEU A 470 10.77 9.43 17.00
C LEU A 470 10.74 10.93 17.34
N MET A 471 9.81 11.67 16.76
CA MET A 471 9.58 13.08 17.03
C MET A 471 8.56 13.23 18.17
N ALA A 472 8.54 14.41 18.79
CA ALA A 472 7.47 14.77 19.70
C ALA A 472 6.14 14.73 18.95
N GLY A 473 5.15 14.03 19.51
CA GLY A 473 3.77 14.18 19.07
C GLY A 473 3.30 15.61 19.37
N ALA A 474 2.56 16.20 18.44
CA ALA A 474 1.94 17.51 18.63
C ALA A 474 0.86 17.47 19.72
#